data_AF-A0A1G9RI86-F1
#
_entry.id   AF-A0A1G9RI86-F1
#
_cell.length_a   1.000
_cell.length_b   1.000
_cell.length_c   1.000
_cell.angle_alpha   90.00
_cell.angle_beta   90.00
_cell.angle_gamma   90.00
#
_symmetry.space_group_name_H-M   'P 1'
#
loop_
_entity.id
_entity.type
_entity.pdbx_description
1 polymer ?
#
loop_
_entity_poly.entity_id
_entity_poly.type
_entity_poly.pdbx_seq_one_letter_code
_entity_poly.pdbx_strand_id
1 'polypeptide(L)' 'MAGLFSKIQRFLRSPKGRELQHKARRIAQDPHTRRKVTDALRRFRRR' A
#
# COMPACT_ATOMS: atom_id res chain seq x y z
N MET A 1 -12.22 -11.31 -15.35
CA MET A 1 -11.77 -10.05 -14.69
C MET A 1 -10.39 -9.56 -15.17
N ALA A 2 -10.05 -9.64 -16.46
CA ALA A 2 -8.72 -9.24 -16.96
C ALA A 2 -8.55 -7.70 -17.08
N GLY A 3 -9.63 -6.96 -17.32
CA GLY A 3 -9.57 -5.51 -17.56
C GLY A 3 -9.23 -4.69 -16.32
N LEU A 4 -9.78 -5.02 -15.14
CA LEU A 4 -9.51 -4.27 -13.91
C LEU A 4 -8.07 -4.42 -13.45
N PHE A 5 -7.55 -5.66 -13.45
CA PHE A 5 -6.15 -5.94 -13.12
C PHE A 5 -5.20 -5.20 -14.06
N SER A 6 -5.47 -5.23 -15.37
CA SER A 6 -4.68 -4.51 -16.37
C SER A 6 -4.67 -3.00 -16.12
N LYS A 7 -5.80 -2.42 -15.70
CA LYS A 7 -5.92 -0.99 -15.37
C LYS A 7 -5.16 -0.62 -14.11
N ILE A 8 -5.17 -1.48 -13.09
CA ILE A 8 -4.36 -1.32 -11.87
C ILE A 8 -2.87 -1.44 -12.20
N GLN A 9 -2.47 -2.39 -13.04
CA GLN A 9 -1.07 -2.55 -13.46
C GLN A 9 -0.59 -1.35 -14.28
N ARG A 10 -1.44 -0.80 -15.16
CA ARG A 10 -1.16 0.42 -15.92
C ARG A 10 -1.09 1.64 -14.99
N PHE A 11 -1.95 1.68 -13.97
CA PHE A 11 -1.91 2.71 -12.93
C PHE A 11 -0.67 2.62 -12.06
N LEU A 12 -0.25 1.42 -11.63
CA LEU A 12 0.99 1.19 -10.90
C LEU A 12 2.23 1.59 -11.71
N ARG A 13 2.18 1.41 -13.03
CA ARG A 13 3.24 1.86 -13.97
C ARG A 13 3.18 3.36 -14.29
N SER A 14 2.08 4.04 -13.98
CA SER A 14 1.94 5.49 -14.18
C SER A 14 2.80 6.27 -13.16
N PRO A 15 3.20 7.53 -13.45
CA PRO A 15 3.98 8.34 -12.52
C PRO A 15 3.30 8.49 -11.14
N LYS A 16 1.97 8.56 -11.12
CA LYS A 16 1.16 8.59 -9.89
C LYS A 16 1.24 7.26 -9.10
N GLY A 17 1.33 6.13 -9.80
CA GLY A 17 1.53 4.81 -9.19
C GLY A 17 2.92 4.63 -8.60
N ARG A 18 3.96 5.14 -9.27
CA ARG A 18 5.33 5.17 -8.74
C ARG A 18 5.44 6.05 -7.51
N GLU A 19 4.78 7.20 -7.48
CA GLU A 19 4.73 8.07 -6.30
C GLU A 19 4.10 7.35 -5.10
N LEU A 20 2.95 6.69 -5.32
CA LEU A 20 2.30 5.87 -4.30
C LEU A 20 3.18 4.71 -3.84
N GLN A 21 3.88 4.03 -4.75
CA GLN A 21 4.85 3.00 -4.39
C GLN A 21 6.00 3.56 -3.56
N HIS A 22 6.57 4.71 -3.92
CA HIS A 22 7.63 5.35 -3.15
C HIS A 22 7.15 5.75 -1.76
N LYS A 23 5.95 6.34 -1.67
CA LYS A 23 5.32 6.71 -0.40
C LYS A 23 5.05 5.49 0.46
N ALA A 24 4.50 4.43 -0.12
CA ALA A 24 4.29 3.15 0.55
C ALA A 24 5.63 2.52 1.00
N ARG A 25 6.68 2.63 0.19
CA ARG A 25 8.01 2.09 0.52
C ARG A 25 8.67 2.87 1.65
N ARG A 26 8.53 4.19 1.71
CA ARG A 26 8.96 5.01 2.86
C ARG A 26 8.20 4.63 4.12
N ILE A 27 6.87 4.58 4.04
CA ILE A 27 5.99 4.16 5.12
C ILE A 27 6.35 2.75 5.62
N ALA A 28 6.74 1.85 4.72
CA ALA A 28 7.13 0.48 5.05
C ALA A 28 8.56 0.36 5.59
N GLN A 29 9.45 1.29 5.23
CA GLN A 29 10.82 1.40 5.75
C GLN A 29 10.82 1.99 7.17
N ASP A 30 9.80 2.76 7.54
CA ASP A 30 9.65 3.29 8.89
C ASP A 30 9.19 2.21 9.89
N PRO A 31 10.02 1.83 10.89
CA PRO A 31 9.66 0.84 11.89
C PRO A 31 8.53 1.33 12.81
N HIS A 32 8.47 2.63 13.09
CA HIS A 32 7.40 3.25 13.88
C HIS A 32 6.04 3.15 13.18
N THR A 33 6.01 3.36 11.87
CA THR A 33 4.77 3.30 11.08
C THR A 33 4.31 1.85 10.93
N ARG A 34 5.24 0.91 10.74
CA ARG A 34 4.93 -0.53 10.76
C ARG A 34 4.24 -0.96 12.06
N ARG A 35 4.71 -0.53 13.22
CA ARG A 35 4.09 -0.86 14.51
C ARG A 35 2.65 -0.34 14.59
N LYS A 36 2.45 0.94 14.28
CA LYS A 36 1.11 1.56 14.26
C LYS A 36 0.14 0.85 13.31
N VAL A 37 0.61 0.52 12.09
CA VAL A 37 -0.20 -0.21 11.09
C VAL A 37 -0.50 -1.62 11.59
N THR A 38 0.48 -2.32 12.16
CA THR A 38 0.30 -3.68 12.67
C THR A 38 -0.70 -3.69 13.82
N ASP A 39 -0.61 -2.75 14.76
CA ASP A 39 -1.55 -2.63 15.88
C ASP A 39 -2.96 -2.24 15.41
N ALA A 40 -3.07 -1.33 14.45
CA ALA A 40 -4.35 -0.96 13.84
C ALA A 40 -5.00 -2.17 13.16
N LEU A 41 -4.24 -2.92 12.36
CA LEU A 41 -4.70 -4.16 11.72
C LEU A 41 -5.10 -5.22 12.75
N ARG A 42 -4.33 -5.35 13.84
CA ARG A 42 -4.61 -6.32 14.91
C ARG A 42 -5.88 -5.99 15.66
N ARG A 43 -6.16 -4.70 15.90
CA ARG A 43 -7.43 -4.22 16.47
C ARG A 43 -8.59 -4.47 15.51
N PHE A 44 -8.41 -4.19 14.22
CA PHE A 44 -9.46 -4.37 13.21
C PHE A 44 -9.81 -5.84 13.00
N ARG A 45 -8.82 -6.75 13.03
CA ARG A 45 -9.02 -8.21 12.93
C ARG A 45 -9.66 -8.83 14.18
N ARG A 46 -9.67 -8.13 15.31
CA ARG A 46 -10.30 -8.60 16.56
C ARG A 46 -11.75 -8.16 16.72
N ARG A 47 -12.27 -7.37 15.77
CA ARG A 47 -13.68 -6.98 15.67
C ARG A 47 -14.34 -7.81 14.58
#